data_AF-A0A418E558-F1
#
_entry.id   AF-A0A418E558-F1
#
_cell.length_a   1.000
_cell.length_b   1.000
_cell.length_c   1.000
_cell.angle_alpha   90.00
_cell.angle_beta   90.00
_cell.angle_gamma   90.00
#
_symmetry.space_group_name_H-M   'P 1'
#
loop_
_entity.id
_entity.type
_entity.pdbx_description
1 polymer ?
#
loop_
_entity_poly.entity_id
_entity_poly.type
_entity_poly.pdbx_seq_one_letter_code
_entity_poly.pdbx_strand_id
1 'polypeptide(L)'
;VEITDGYYVDFVWKATSFDRMQSAMKTFAVDDTSLTGYLYHKLLGHEVEMQTFRTKGHAATGLSVPGLPELNPSQLLAVKGVLQQPLSLIQGPPGTGKQNNGQVLVTAPSNIAVDHLTEKIASTGLKVVRLAAKSREAVTSIVEHLTLHTMIKSLVSPDKADLRKLMQLKEDQGELSSQDEKRFKSLKRNAEREILQAADVICTTCVGAGDPRLSNFRFRQVLIDEATQATEPECLIPIVQGAKHVVMVGDHMQLGPVVMNKKAAKAGLNQSLFDRLIRLQHRPFRLRVQYRMHPCLSEFPSNMFYEGTTRPTCIWANYYCSVT
;
A
#
# COMPACT_ATOMS: atom_id res chain seq x y z
N VAL A 1 -9.32 27.71 -39.11
CA VAL A 1 -10.68 27.22 -38.77
C VAL A 1 -10.53 26.39 -37.51
N GLU A 2 -11.13 26.82 -36.41
CA GLU A 2 -11.13 26.06 -35.16
C GLU A 2 -12.17 24.94 -35.30
N ILE A 3 -11.75 23.68 -35.21
CA ILE A 3 -12.64 22.51 -35.38
C ILE A 3 -13.31 22.24 -34.03
N THR A 4 -14.64 22.33 -33.95
CA THR A 4 -15.42 22.22 -32.70
C THR A 4 -16.31 20.97 -32.61
N ASP A 5 -16.47 20.22 -33.70
CA ASP A 5 -17.26 18.98 -33.78
C ASP A 5 -16.55 17.90 -34.62
N GLY A 6 -17.13 16.70 -34.73
CA GLY A 6 -16.56 15.59 -35.51
C GLY A 6 -15.43 14.81 -34.83
N TYR A 7 -15.23 15.00 -33.52
CA TYR A 7 -14.27 14.24 -32.73
C TYR A 7 -14.77 12.83 -32.40
N TYR A 8 -13.84 11.88 -32.37
CA TYR A 8 -14.05 10.53 -31.85
C TYR A 8 -13.26 10.36 -30.56
N VAL A 9 -13.86 9.68 -29.57
CA VAL A 9 -13.24 9.43 -28.27
C VAL A 9 -13.07 7.93 -28.09
N ASP A 10 -11.80 7.48 -28.08
CA ASP A 10 -11.45 6.09 -27.84
C ASP A 10 -10.77 5.91 -26.48
N PHE A 11 -11.21 4.90 -25.72
CA PHE A 11 -10.57 4.50 -24.48
C PHE A 11 -9.40 3.55 -24.78
N VAL A 12 -8.18 4.05 -24.63
CA VAL A 12 -6.96 3.26 -24.87
C VAL A 12 -6.76 2.22 -23.76
N TRP A 13 -6.98 0.95 -24.08
CA TRP A 13 -6.67 -0.17 -23.18
C TRP A 13 -5.15 -0.37 -23.06
N LYS A 14 -4.67 -0.58 -21.84
CA LYS A 14 -3.26 -0.90 -21.54
C LYS A 14 -3.17 -2.15 -20.68
N ALA A 15 -2.34 -3.11 -21.11
CA ALA A 15 -2.14 -4.39 -20.45
C ALA A 15 -1.34 -4.32 -19.14
N THR A 16 -0.73 -3.17 -18.84
CA THR A 16 0.32 -3.03 -17.81
C THR A 16 0.00 -3.66 -16.46
N SER A 17 -1.24 -3.54 -15.97
CA SER A 17 -1.63 -4.16 -14.70
C SER A 17 -1.61 -5.69 -14.75
N PHE A 18 -2.16 -6.26 -15.83
CA PHE A 18 -2.17 -7.70 -16.08
C PHE A 18 -0.77 -8.25 -16.33
N ASP A 19 0.06 -7.54 -17.09
CA ASP A 19 1.45 -7.94 -17.33
C ASP A 19 2.24 -8.02 -16.02
N ARG A 20 2.02 -7.06 -15.11
CA ARG A 20 2.66 -7.07 -13.78
C ARG A 20 2.14 -8.20 -12.90
N MET A 21 0.84 -8.50 -12.93
CA MET A 21 0.27 -9.66 -12.22
C MET A 21 0.88 -10.98 -12.73
N GLN A 22 0.96 -11.16 -14.06
CA GLN A 22 1.57 -12.34 -14.68
C GLN A 22 3.06 -12.45 -14.34
N SER A 23 3.79 -11.33 -14.40
CA SER A 23 5.19 -11.27 -14.01
C SER A 23 5.40 -11.63 -12.53
N ALA A 24 4.50 -11.19 -11.65
CA ALA A 24 4.56 -11.52 -10.23
C ALA A 24 4.32 -13.02 -9.98
N MET A 25 3.32 -13.63 -10.63
CA MET A 25 3.10 -15.07 -10.55
C MET A 25 4.29 -15.87 -11.10
N LYS A 26 4.89 -15.43 -12.21
CA LYS A 26 6.10 -16.04 -12.75
C LYS A 26 7.25 -15.94 -11.74
N THR A 27 7.49 -14.76 -11.17
CA THR A 27 8.55 -14.52 -10.19
C THR A 27 8.34 -15.38 -8.94
N PHE A 28 7.11 -15.48 -8.44
CA PHE A 28 6.75 -16.37 -7.33
C PHE A 28 7.09 -17.85 -7.61
N ALA A 29 6.95 -18.29 -8.86
CA ALA A 29 7.19 -19.67 -9.25
C ALA A 29 8.67 -20.00 -9.53
N VAL A 30 9.48 -19.02 -9.97
CA VAL A 30 10.83 -19.29 -10.51
C VAL A 30 11.96 -18.60 -9.75
N ASP A 31 11.68 -17.62 -8.90
CA ASP A 31 12.68 -16.92 -8.10
C ASP A 31 12.50 -17.26 -6.61
N ASP A 32 13.31 -18.20 -6.15
CA ASP A 32 13.37 -18.71 -4.78
C ASP A 32 13.73 -17.62 -3.76
N THR A 33 14.23 -16.46 -4.23
CA THR A 33 14.60 -15.31 -3.40
C THR A 33 13.53 -14.20 -3.36
N SER A 34 12.43 -14.38 -4.11
CA SER A 34 11.33 -13.41 -4.22
C SER A 34 10.57 -13.22 -2.90
N LEU A 35 10.61 -14.21 -2.01
CA LEU A 35 10.13 -14.12 -0.62
C LEU A 35 10.76 -15.24 0.22
N THR A 36 10.57 -15.22 1.54
CA THR A 36 11.09 -16.29 2.41
C THR A 36 10.37 -17.62 2.21
N GLY A 37 11.06 -18.74 2.44
CA GLY A 37 10.47 -20.08 2.39
C GLY A 37 9.24 -20.25 3.30
N TYR A 38 9.23 -19.62 4.49
CA TYR A 38 8.05 -19.63 5.36
C TYR A 38 6.83 -19.00 4.68
N LEU A 39 7.00 -17.81 4.11
CA LEU A 39 5.93 -17.13 3.38
C LEU A 39 5.50 -17.94 2.16
N TYR A 40 6.44 -18.56 1.44
CA TYR A 40 6.14 -19.37 0.25
C TYR A 40 5.22 -20.52 0.59
N HIS A 41 5.59 -21.32 1.59
CA HIS A 41 4.78 -22.45 2.05
C HIS A 41 3.44 -22.01 2.67
N LYS A 42 3.41 -20.93 3.45
CA LYS A 42 2.15 -20.39 3.99
C LYS A 42 1.21 -19.93 2.88
N LEU A 43 1.70 -19.25 1.85
CA LEU A 43 0.87 -18.78 0.74
C LEU A 43 0.33 -19.96 -0.09
N LEU A 44 1.08 -21.05 -0.23
CA LEU A 44 0.61 -22.29 -0.87
C LEU A 44 -0.37 -23.12 -0.01
N GLY A 45 -0.59 -22.74 1.26
CA GLY A 45 -1.45 -23.47 2.17
C GLY A 45 -0.83 -24.75 2.74
N HIS A 46 0.49 -24.87 2.70
CA HIS A 46 1.19 -25.98 3.33
C HIS A 46 1.19 -25.81 4.87
N GLU A 47 1.19 -26.95 5.56
CA GLU A 47 1.44 -26.96 7.00
C GLU A 47 2.91 -26.63 7.27
N VAL A 48 3.13 -25.54 8.00
CA VAL A 48 4.47 -25.12 8.45
C VAL A 48 4.38 -24.63 9.88
N GLU A 49 5.39 -24.98 10.67
CA GLU A 49 5.53 -24.54 12.05
C GLU A 49 5.55 -23.01 12.13
N MET A 50 4.86 -22.47 13.13
CA MET A 50 4.76 -21.02 13.32
C MET A 50 6.14 -20.45 13.64
N GLN A 51 6.64 -19.61 12.75
CA GLN A 51 7.85 -18.84 12.99
C GLN A 51 7.52 -17.54 13.71
N THR A 52 8.36 -17.14 14.65
CA THR A 52 8.24 -15.87 15.36
C THR A 52 9.52 -15.04 15.23
N PHE A 53 9.36 -13.72 15.17
CA PHE A 53 10.48 -12.79 15.21
C PHE A 53 10.87 -12.46 16.64
N ARG A 54 12.17 -12.46 16.92
CA ARG A 54 12.71 -11.91 18.17
C ARG A 54 12.66 -10.39 18.10
N THR A 55 11.69 -9.78 18.77
CA THR A 55 11.61 -8.32 18.88
C THR A 55 12.59 -7.84 19.95
N LYS A 56 13.57 -7.00 19.57
CA LYS A 56 14.49 -6.38 20.54
C LYS A 56 13.78 -5.21 21.25
N GLY A 57 13.49 -5.36 22.54
CA GLY A 57 13.52 -4.29 23.54
C GLY A 57 12.41 -3.23 23.59
N HIS A 58 11.47 -3.12 22.64
CA HIS A 58 10.45 -2.05 22.66
C HIS A 58 8.99 -2.55 22.69
N ALA A 59 8.76 -3.85 22.87
CA ALA A 59 7.41 -4.42 22.92
C ALA A 59 6.71 -4.27 24.30
N ALA A 60 7.42 -3.73 25.30
CA ALA A 60 6.94 -3.65 26.67
C ALA A 60 6.55 -2.20 27.01
N THR A 61 5.24 -2.00 27.17
CA THR A 61 4.53 -0.80 27.70
C THR A 61 4.50 0.46 26.80
N GLY A 62 3.28 0.93 26.49
CA GLY A 62 3.00 2.27 25.94
C GLY A 62 3.55 2.56 24.54
N LEU A 63 3.11 1.83 23.50
CA LEU A 63 3.51 2.10 22.12
C LEU A 63 2.82 3.39 21.61
N SER A 64 3.44 4.53 21.87
CA SER A 64 3.03 5.83 21.35
C SER A 64 3.88 6.20 20.13
N VAL A 65 3.21 6.64 19.06
CA VAL A 65 3.87 7.04 17.81
C VAL A 65 3.66 8.53 17.64
N PRO A 66 4.72 9.34 17.49
CA PRO A 66 4.59 10.77 17.25
C PRO A 66 3.63 11.06 16.09
N GLY A 67 2.78 12.07 16.24
CA GLY A 67 1.86 12.51 15.18
C GLY A 67 0.66 11.59 14.93
N LEU A 68 0.45 10.55 15.76
CA LEU A 68 -0.73 9.67 15.70
C LEU A 68 -1.45 9.60 17.05
N PRO A 69 -2.76 9.31 17.07
CA PRO A 69 -3.52 9.08 18.30
C PRO A 69 -3.00 7.87 19.08
N GLU A 70 -3.25 7.85 20.40
CA GLU A 70 -2.97 6.68 21.22
C GLU A 70 -3.76 5.45 20.76
N LEU A 71 -3.08 4.30 20.78
CA LEU A 71 -3.68 3.03 20.38
C LEU A 71 -4.59 2.49 21.48
N ASN A 72 -5.80 2.08 21.11
CA ASN A 72 -6.65 1.31 22.01
C ASN A 72 -6.11 -0.12 22.22
N PRO A 73 -6.62 -0.88 23.20
CA PRO A 73 -6.12 -2.23 23.50
C PRO A 73 -6.14 -3.21 22.32
N SER A 74 -7.15 -3.15 21.45
CA SER A 74 -7.22 -4.04 20.27
C SER A 74 -6.19 -3.68 19.21
N GLN A 75 -5.93 -2.38 19.02
CA GLN A 75 -4.86 -1.90 18.13
C GLN A 75 -3.48 -2.23 18.68
N LEU A 76 -3.26 -2.04 19.98
CA LEU A 76 -1.99 -2.39 20.63
C LEU A 76 -1.72 -3.90 20.55
N LEU A 77 -2.74 -4.73 20.73
CA LEU A 77 -2.65 -6.18 20.55
C LEU A 77 -2.26 -6.53 19.11
N ALA A 78 -2.94 -5.92 18.12
CA ALA A 78 -2.66 -6.16 16.70
C ALA A 78 -1.22 -5.78 16.36
N VAL A 79 -0.75 -4.59 16.75
CA VAL A 79 0.63 -4.15 16.49
C VAL A 79 1.64 -5.08 17.14
N LYS A 80 1.44 -5.47 18.40
CA LYS A 80 2.33 -6.41 19.09
C LYS A 80 2.39 -7.78 18.41
N GLY A 81 1.24 -8.31 17.98
CA GLY A 81 1.15 -9.59 17.30
C GLY A 81 1.83 -9.57 15.93
N VAL A 82 1.56 -8.52 15.14
CA VAL A 82 2.14 -8.33 13.81
C VAL A 82 3.67 -8.24 13.86
N LEU A 83 4.24 -7.48 14.81
CA LEU A 83 5.69 -7.34 14.94
C LEU A 83 6.42 -8.66 15.27
N GLN A 84 5.70 -9.70 15.68
CA GLN A 84 6.25 -11.00 16.06
C GLN A 84 6.03 -12.09 15.00
N GLN A 85 5.28 -11.83 13.93
CA GLN A 85 4.90 -12.85 12.97
C GLN A 85 5.35 -12.49 11.54
N PRO A 86 5.84 -13.45 10.73
CA PRO A 86 6.21 -13.18 9.33
C PRO A 86 5.01 -12.86 8.42
N LEU A 87 3.83 -13.37 8.74
CA LEU A 87 2.59 -13.11 8.01
C LEU A 87 1.50 -12.82 9.03
N SER A 88 0.83 -11.68 8.90
CA SER A 88 -0.30 -11.31 9.74
C SER A 88 -1.42 -10.67 8.94
N LEU A 89 -2.65 -10.98 9.35
CA LEU A 89 -3.86 -10.35 8.85
C LEU A 89 -4.44 -9.45 9.93
N ILE A 90 -4.81 -8.22 9.60
CA ILE A 90 -5.57 -7.32 10.47
C ILE A 90 -6.94 -7.10 9.83
N GLN A 91 -8.00 -7.35 10.59
CA GLN A 91 -9.36 -7.03 10.20
C GLN A 91 -9.82 -5.74 10.88
N GLY A 92 -10.04 -4.67 10.12
CA GLY A 92 -10.56 -3.39 10.61
C GLY A 92 -9.90 -2.16 9.94
N PRO A 93 -10.43 -0.94 10.17
CA PRO A 93 -9.95 0.27 9.51
C PRO A 93 -8.54 0.71 9.97
N PRO A 94 -7.74 1.34 9.08
CA PRO A 94 -6.28 1.42 9.23
C PRO A 94 -5.77 2.46 10.24
N GLY A 95 -4.71 2.08 10.97
CA GLY A 95 -3.86 2.92 11.81
C GLY A 95 -2.64 2.13 12.30
N THR A 96 -1.42 2.56 11.95
CA THR A 96 -0.19 1.75 12.06
C THR A 96 0.84 2.34 13.02
N GLY A 97 1.65 1.47 13.62
CA GLY A 97 2.80 1.82 14.47
C GLY A 97 4.07 1.03 14.11
N LYS A 98 5.20 1.71 14.23
CA LYS A 98 6.62 1.45 13.83
C LYS A 98 7.29 0.25 14.57
N GLN A 99 8.54 -0.21 14.35
CA GLN A 99 9.69 0.06 13.46
C GLN A 99 10.57 -1.23 13.45
N ASN A 100 11.18 -1.60 12.32
CA ASN A 100 12.34 -2.49 12.27
C ASN A 100 13.29 -1.98 11.18
N ASN A 101 14.60 -1.96 11.44
CA ASN A 101 15.64 -1.43 10.55
C ASN A 101 15.51 -1.96 9.11
N GLY A 102 15.01 -1.13 8.20
CA GLY A 102 14.90 -1.41 6.77
C GLY A 102 13.75 -0.64 6.12
N GLN A 103 13.90 -0.36 4.83
CA GLN A 103 12.87 0.32 4.04
C GLN A 103 11.58 -0.53 3.97
N VAL A 104 10.44 0.12 4.14
CA VAL A 104 9.11 -0.53 4.12
C VAL A 104 8.38 -0.18 2.82
N LEU A 105 7.79 -1.19 2.18
CA LEU A 105 6.86 -1.00 1.07
C LEU A 105 5.43 -0.99 1.60
N VAL A 106 4.71 0.10 1.36
CA VAL A 106 3.29 0.23 1.71
C VAL A 106 2.47 0.32 0.43
N THR A 107 1.47 -0.55 0.32
CA THR A 107 0.60 -0.62 -0.86
C THR A 107 -0.87 -0.71 -0.52
N ALA A 108 -1.71 -0.29 -1.47
CA ALA A 108 -3.14 -0.57 -1.49
C ALA A 108 -3.61 -0.66 -2.96
N PRO A 109 -4.74 -1.30 -3.27
CA PRO A 109 -5.25 -1.38 -4.64
C PRO A 109 -5.65 -0.02 -5.22
N SER A 110 -6.19 0.89 -4.39
CA SER A 110 -6.68 2.21 -4.85
C SER A 110 -5.71 3.34 -4.53
N ASN A 111 -5.63 4.35 -5.41
CA ASN A 111 -4.75 5.51 -5.18
C ASN A 111 -5.16 6.33 -3.96
N ILE A 112 -6.47 6.46 -3.70
CA ILE A 112 -6.98 7.21 -2.54
C ILE A 112 -6.54 6.55 -1.22
N ALA A 113 -6.61 5.21 -1.13
CA ALA A 113 -6.12 4.49 0.03
C ALA A 113 -4.61 4.70 0.24
N VAL A 114 -3.82 4.64 -0.84
CA VAL A 114 -2.38 4.91 -0.77
C VAL A 114 -2.10 6.35 -0.31
N ASP A 115 -2.84 7.33 -0.81
CA ASP A 115 -2.64 8.74 -0.49
C ASP A 115 -2.97 9.02 0.99
N HIS A 116 -4.08 8.48 1.53
CA HIS A 116 -4.41 8.58 2.95
C HIS A 116 -3.38 7.90 3.87
N LEU A 117 -2.84 6.74 3.47
CA LEU A 117 -1.75 6.10 4.22
C LEU A 117 -0.48 6.94 4.17
N THR A 118 -0.15 7.48 3.00
CA THR A 118 1.04 8.31 2.81
C THR A 118 1.01 9.51 3.74
N GLU A 119 -0.13 10.21 3.84
CA GLU A 119 -0.33 11.36 4.73
C GLU A 119 -0.11 10.96 6.21
N LYS A 120 -0.78 9.90 6.66
CA LYS A 120 -0.67 9.41 8.05
C LYS A 120 0.74 8.93 8.40
N ILE A 121 1.46 8.31 7.47
CA ILE A 121 2.82 7.83 7.74
C ILE A 121 3.78 9.03 7.78
N ALA A 122 3.60 10.01 6.90
CA ALA A 122 4.40 11.23 6.88
C ALA A 122 4.24 12.05 8.17
N SER A 123 3.03 12.09 8.76
CA SER A 123 2.80 12.78 10.05
C SER A 123 3.62 12.18 11.21
N THR A 124 4.15 10.96 11.05
CA THR A 124 5.04 10.34 12.04
C THR A 124 6.50 10.81 11.98
N GLY A 125 6.83 11.69 11.04
CA GLY A 125 8.19 12.21 10.82
C GLY A 125 9.12 11.27 10.03
N LEU A 126 8.59 10.19 9.45
CA LEU A 126 9.35 9.31 8.56
C LEU A 126 9.55 9.96 7.18
N LYS A 127 10.63 9.60 6.50
CA LYS A 127 10.88 9.97 5.10
C LYS A 127 10.03 9.10 4.18
N VAL A 128 8.89 9.62 3.74
CA VAL A 128 7.93 8.91 2.89
C VAL A 128 8.03 9.37 1.44
N VAL A 129 8.02 8.43 0.51
CA VAL A 129 7.95 8.70 -0.94
C VAL A 129 6.72 8.04 -1.54
N ARG A 130 5.86 8.83 -2.19
CA ARG A 130 4.69 8.36 -2.94
C ARG A 130 5.07 8.12 -4.40
N LEU A 131 5.13 6.86 -4.83
CA LEU A 131 5.41 6.50 -6.22
C LEU A 131 4.11 6.38 -7.04
N ALA A 132 3.75 7.42 -7.78
CA ALA A 132 2.62 7.40 -8.70
C ALA A 132 3.01 6.84 -10.09
N ALA A 133 2.03 6.29 -10.81
CA ALA A 133 2.18 5.97 -12.22
C ALA A 133 2.40 7.25 -13.04
N LYS A 134 3.20 7.18 -14.10
CA LYS A 134 3.51 8.36 -14.94
C LYS A 134 2.26 9.06 -15.50
N SER A 135 1.23 8.30 -15.84
CA SER A 135 -0.06 8.83 -16.32
C SER A 135 -0.86 9.59 -15.25
N ARG A 136 -0.40 9.58 -14.00
CA ARG A 136 -1.01 10.30 -12.87
C ARG A 136 -0.15 11.45 -12.35
N GLU A 137 0.98 11.77 -12.98
CA GLU A 137 1.84 12.89 -12.54
C GLU A 137 1.17 14.27 -12.72
N ALA A 138 0.11 14.37 -13.52
CA ALA A 138 -0.69 15.59 -13.68
C ALA A 138 -1.97 15.61 -12.84
N VAL A 139 -2.21 14.58 -12.01
CA VAL A 139 -3.43 14.46 -11.19
C VAL A 139 -3.12 15.02 -9.80
N THR A 140 -3.95 15.95 -9.35
CA THR A 140 -3.83 16.54 -8.00
C THR A 140 -4.06 15.50 -6.91
N SER A 141 -3.32 15.61 -5.80
CA SER A 141 -3.40 14.72 -4.65
C SER A 141 -3.07 15.46 -3.36
N ILE A 142 -3.68 15.04 -2.25
CA ILE A 142 -3.39 15.59 -0.91
C ILE A 142 -1.93 15.39 -0.49
N VAL A 143 -1.24 14.42 -1.10
CA VAL A 143 0.18 14.10 -0.84
C VAL A 143 1.07 14.43 -2.04
N GLU A 144 0.68 15.37 -2.90
CA GLU A 144 1.44 15.76 -4.09
C GLU A 144 2.90 16.11 -3.77
N HIS A 145 3.14 16.85 -2.68
CA HIS A 145 4.46 17.22 -2.20
C HIS A 145 5.34 16.01 -1.79
N LEU A 146 4.74 14.85 -1.52
CA LEU A 146 5.43 13.60 -1.21
C LEU A 146 5.61 12.70 -2.44
N THR A 147 5.09 13.08 -3.61
CA THR A 147 5.22 12.26 -4.81
C THR A 147 6.63 12.34 -5.39
N LEU A 148 7.12 11.21 -5.90
CA LEU A 148 8.50 11.13 -6.42
C LEU A 148 8.78 12.18 -7.52
N HIS A 149 7.82 12.43 -8.40
CA HIS A 149 8.00 13.38 -9.50
C HIS A 149 8.06 14.83 -9.01
N THR A 150 7.25 15.20 -8.02
CA THR A 150 7.29 16.53 -7.38
C THR A 150 8.55 16.71 -6.54
N MET A 151 8.97 15.68 -5.81
CA MET A 151 10.24 15.70 -5.06
C MET A 151 11.45 15.93 -5.97
N ILE A 152 11.45 15.36 -7.18
CA ILE A 152 12.52 15.59 -8.16
C ILE A 152 12.51 17.05 -8.66
N LYS A 153 11.33 17.62 -8.89
CA LYS A 153 11.18 19.03 -9.27
C LYS A 153 11.70 19.98 -8.18
N SER A 154 11.55 19.62 -6.91
CA SER A 154 12.01 20.43 -5.78
C SER A 154 13.47 20.19 -5.37
N LEU A 155 14.23 19.32 -6.06
CA LEU A 155 15.64 19.08 -5.76
C LEU A 155 16.49 20.32 -6.09
N VAL A 156 16.90 21.06 -5.06
CA VAL A 156 17.83 22.19 -5.17
C VAL A 156 19.20 21.74 -4.65
N SER A 157 20.02 21.21 -5.56
CA SER A 157 21.42 20.91 -5.27
C SER A 157 22.30 21.21 -6.49
N PRO A 158 23.57 21.65 -6.30
CA PRO A 158 24.48 21.96 -7.41
C PRO A 158 24.69 20.79 -8.37
N ASP A 159 24.76 19.56 -7.85
CA ASP A 159 24.92 18.33 -8.64
C ASP A 159 23.68 17.98 -9.48
N LYS A 160 22.52 18.59 -9.20
CA LYS A 160 21.27 18.44 -9.97
C LYS A 160 20.97 19.62 -10.90
N ALA A 161 21.89 20.59 -11.04
CA ALA A 161 21.68 21.77 -11.90
C ALA A 161 21.38 21.40 -13.36
N ASP A 162 22.12 20.44 -13.92
CA ASP A 162 21.89 19.93 -15.28
C ASP A 162 20.50 19.30 -15.45
N LEU A 163 20.06 18.50 -14.47
CA LEU A 163 18.74 17.88 -14.50
C LEU A 163 17.65 18.96 -14.49
N ARG A 164 17.76 19.96 -13.62
CA ARG A 164 16.81 21.08 -13.56
C ARG A 164 16.76 21.87 -14.87
N LYS A 165 17.91 22.16 -15.47
CA LYS A 165 17.97 22.84 -16.76
C LYS A 165 17.25 22.06 -17.86
N LEU A 166 17.47 20.74 -17.92
CA LEU A 166 16.80 19.87 -18.89
C LEU A 166 15.29 19.71 -18.61
N MET A 167 14.88 19.71 -17.33
CA MET A 167 13.47 19.72 -16.95
C MET A 167 12.77 20.99 -17.43
N GLN A 168 13.36 22.15 -17.17
CA GLN A 168 12.83 23.45 -17.60
C GLN A 168 12.74 23.53 -19.12
N LEU A 169 13.81 23.16 -19.84
CA LEU A 169 13.82 23.14 -21.30
C LEU A 169 12.71 22.26 -21.88
N LYS A 170 12.45 21.11 -21.26
CA LYS A 170 11.38 20.20 -21.69
C LYS A 170 9.99 20.75 -21.41
N GLU A 171 9.80 21.44 -20.30
CA GLU A 171 8.53 22.11 -19.97
C GLU A 171 8.26 23.28 -20.93
N ASP A 172 9.30 24.05 -21.29
CA ASP A 172 9.19 25.22 -22.17
C ASP A 172 8.99 24.82 -23.66
N GLN A 173 9.67 23.77 -24.13
CA GLN A 173 9.70 23.38 -25.55
C GLN A 173 8.82 22.17 -25.88
N GLY A 174 8.31 21.46 -24.88
CA GLY A 174 7.56 20.20 -25.01
C GLY A 174 8.43 18.97 -25.34
N GLU A 175 9.52 19.16 -26.10
CA GLU A 175 10.44 18.10 -26.51
C GLU A 175 11.91 18.49 -26.26
N LEU A 176 12.79 17.49 -26.25
CA LEU A 176 14.24 17.66 -26.12
C LEU A 176 14.94 17.03 -27.34
N SER A 177 16.15 17.49 -27.64
CA SER A 177 17.01 16.84 -28.63
C SER A 177 17.24 15.37 -28.27
N SER A 178 17.54 14.51 -29.25
CA SER A 178 17.78 13.08 -28.98
C SER A 178 18.93 12.82 -27.99
N GLN A 179 19.94 13.69 -27.96
CA GLN A 179 21.05 13.61 -27.01
C GLN A 179 20.61 14.07 -25.61
N ASP A 180 19.90 15.19 -25.53
CA ASP A 180 19.39 15.74 -24.27
C ASP A 180 18.33 14.84 -23.64
N GLU A 181 17.46 14.22 -24.42
CA GLU A 181 16.45 13.28 -23.91
C GLU A 181 17.11 12.03 -23.30
N LYS A 182 18.22 11.53 -23.88
CA LYS A 182 19.01 10.44 -23.28
C LYS A 182 19.65 10.88 -21.97
N ARG A 183 20.30 12.06 -21.96
CA ARG A 183 20.94 12.63 -20.77
C ARG A 183 19.92 12.89 -19.66
N PHE A 184 18.79 13.51 -20.00
CA PHE A 184 17.65 13.76 -19.12
C PHE A 184 17.14 12.48 -18.48
N LYS A 185 16.87 11.44 -19.29
CA LYS A 185 16.41 10.14 -18.76
C LYS A 185 17.42 9.52 -17.79
N SER A 186 18.72 9.62 -18.08
CA SER A 186 19.77 9.11 -17.21
C SER A 186 19.82 9.87 -15.87
N LEU A 187 19.86 11.20 -15.93
CA LEU A 187 19.90 12.06 -14.74
C LEU A 187 18.63 11.90 -13.90
N LYS A 188 17.45 11.89 -14.53
CA LYS A 188 16.16 11.66 -13.86
C LYS A 188 16.14 10.31 -13.15
N ARG A 189 16.58 9.22 -13.81
CA ARG A 189 16.67 7.89 -13.20
C ARG A 189 17.60 7.84 -11.98
N ASN A 190 18.72 8.57 -12.04
CA ASN A 190 19.66 8.65 -10.92
C ASN A 190 19.05 9.41 -9.73
N ALA A 191 18.39 10.54 -9.98
CA ALA A 191 17.68 11.29 -8.94
C ALA A 191 16.50 10.49 -8.36
N GLU A 192 15.71 9.82 -9.20
CA GLU A 192 14.64 8.90 -8.76
C GLU A 192 15.19 7.84 -7.81
N ARG A 193 16.31 7.20 -8.18
CA ARG A 193 16.95 6.16 -7.38
C ARG A 193 17.45 6.69 -6.04
N GLU A 194 18.08 7.85 -6.02
CA GLU A 194 18.62 8.47 -4.81
C GLU A 194 17.50 8.76 -3.79
N ILE A 195 16.42 9.40 -4.25
CA ILE A 195 15.24 9.68 -3.40
C ILE A 195 14.63 8.38 -2.88
N LEU A 196 14.41 7.40 -3.77
CA LEU A 196 13.85 6.11 -3.39
C LEU A 196 14.75 5.35 -2.42
N GLN A 197 16.07 5.39 -2.57
CA GLN A 197 17.01 4.73 -1.63
C GLN A 197 17.07 5.40 -0.27
N ALA A 198 16.90 6.72 -0.20
CA ALA A 198 16.92 7.49 1.03
C ALA A 198 15.61 7.44 1.83
N ALA A 199 14.53 6.88 1.26
CA ALA A 199 13.22 6.80 1.89
C ALA A 199 13.16 5.74 2.99
N ASP A 200 12.50 6.06 4.11
CA ASP A 200 12.13 5.07 5.12
C ASP A 200 10.95 4.20 4.63
N VAL A 201 10.01 4.85 3.92
CA VAL A 201 8.79 4.22 3.42
C VAL A 201 8.51 4.61 1.98
N ILE A 202 8.23 3.64 1.13
CA ILE A 202 7.75 3.85 -0.24
C ILE A 202 6.27 3.44 -0.28
N CYS A 203 5.41 4.39 -0.65
CA CYS A 203 3.97 4.20 -0.81
C CYS A 203 3.60 4.13 -2.30
N THR A 204 2.93 3.07 -2.74
CA THR A 204 2.49 2.90 -4.14
C THR A 204 1.25 2.03 -4.23
N THR A 205 0.59 1.94 -5.38
CA THR A 205 -0.50 0.95 -5.52
C THR A 205 0.05 -0.47 -5.60
N CYS A 206 -0.76 -1.50 -5.35
CA CYS A 206 -0.31 -2.91 -5.50
C CYS A 206 0.30 -3.16 -6.89
N VAL A 207 -0.40 -2.75 -7.95
CA VAL A 207 0.14 -2.77 -9.32
C VAL A 207 1.36 -1.87 -9.47
N GLY A 208 1.36 -0.71 -8.81
CA GLY A 208 2.47 0.25 -8.79
C GLY A 208 3.78 -0.31 -8.21
N ALA A 209 3.73 -1.33 -7.36
CA ALA A 209 4.93 -2.00 -6.84
C ALA A 209 5.74 -2.71 -7.95
N GLY A 210 5.10 -3.08 -9.06
CA GLY A 210 5.78 -3.60 -10.25
C GLY A 210 6.35 -2.52 -11.19
N ASP A 211 6.50 -1.27 -10.74
CA ASP A 211 7.08 -0.20 -11.53
C ASP A 211 8.58 -0.45 -11.78
N PRO A 212 9.10 -0.28 -13.02
CA PRO A 212 10.51 -0.48 -13.33
C PRO A 212 11.47 0.36 -12.47
N ARG A 213 11.02 1.48 -11.89
CA ARG A 213 11.83 2.27 -10.95
C ARG A 213 12.14 1.51 -9.65
N LEU A 214 11.36 0.48 -9.31
CA LEU A 214 11.53 -0.37 -8.13
C LEU A 214 12.23 -1.71 -8.42
N SER A 215 12.61 -2.02 -9.66
CA SER A 215 13.10 -3.36 -10.04
C SER A 215 14.36 -3.83 -9.30
N ASN A 216 15.21 -2.90 -8.87
CA ASN A 216 16.45 -3.18 -8.12
C ASN A 216 16.29 -3.05 -6.60
N PHE A 217 15.07 -2.84 -6.12
CA PHE A 217 14.77 -2.78 -4.70
C PHE A 217 14.39 -4.16 -4.17
N ARG A 218 14.60 -4.36 -2.87
CA ARG A 218 14.10 -5.53 -2.14
C ARG A 218 13.46 -5.05 -0.85
N PHE A 219 12.19 -5.39 -0.68
CA PHE A 219 11.37 -4.93 0.43
C PHE A 219 11.13 -6.08 1.39
N ARG A 220 11.91 -6.11 2.48
CA ARG A 220 11.76 -7.14 3.51
C ARG A 220 10.43 -7.02 4.26
N GLN A 221 9.89 -5.81 4.35
CA GLN A 221 8.66 -5.48 5.06
C GLN A 221 7.66 -4.92 4.05
N VAL A 222 6.53 -5.60 3.90
CA VAL A 222 5.46 -5.23 2.98
C VAL A 222 4.15 -5.09 3.77
N LEU A 223 3.51 -3.93 3.68
CA LEU A 223 2.18 -3.70 4.21
C LEU A 223 1.21 -3.48 3.05
N ILE A 224 0.12 -4.23 3.03
CA ILE A 224 -0.94 -4.12 2.02
C ILE A 224 -2.24 -3.74 2.74
N ASP A 225 -2.71 -2.51 2.56
CA ASP A 225 -4.00 -2.06 3.05
C ASP A 225 -5.10 -2.26 2.01
N GLU A 226 -6.34 -2.34 2.46
CA GLU A 226 -7.50 -2.70 1.63
C GLU A 226 -7.25 -3.99 0.80
N ALA A 227 -6.51 -4.94 1.38
CA ALA A 227 -6.05 -6.15 0.69
C ALA A 227 -7.21 -7.06 0.24
N THR A 228 -8.39 -6.91 0.85
CA THR A 228 -9.62 -7.61 0.45
C THR A 228 -10.22 -7.07 -0.84
N GLN A 229 -9.88 -5.85 -1.27
CA GLN A 229 -10.33 -5.27 -2.54
C GLN A 229 -9.44 -5.67 -3.72
N ALA A 230 -8.28 -6.28 -3.47
CA ALA A 230 -7.33 -6.69 -4.50
C ALA A 230 -7.50 -8.18 -4.86
N THR A 231 -7.34 -8.51 -6.14
CA THR A 231 -7.23 -9.92 -6.55
C THR A 231 -5.93 -10.51 -5.99
N GLU A 232 -5.88 -11.83 -5.79
CA GLU A 232 -4.67 -12.47 -5.30
C GLU A 232 -3.42 -12.21 -6.16
N PRO A 233 -3.47 -12.28 -7.52
CA PRO A 233 -2.32 -11.92 -8.35
C PRO A 233 -1.88 -10.46 -8.19
N GLU A 234 -2.80 -9.55 -7.88
CA GLU A 234 -2.48 -8.14 -7.63
C GLU A 234 -1.77 -7.96 -6.28
N CYS A 235 -2.24 -8.61 -5.22
CA CYS A 235 -1.56 -8.63 -3.91
C CYS A 235 -0.17 -9.27 -3.98
N LEU A 236 0.05 -10.19 -4.92
CA LEU A 236 1.33 -10.87 -5.06
C LEU A 236 2.45 -9.95 -5.58
N ILE A 237 2.12 -8.91 -6.36
CA ILE A 237 3.10 -7.97 -6.96
C ILE A 237 4.06 -7.35 -5.93
N PRO A 238 3.58 -6.76 -4.82
CA PRO A 238 4.48 -6.26 -3.78
C PRO A 238 5.15 -7.36 -2.95
N ILE A 239 4.51 -8.53 -2.77
CA ILE A 239 5.03 -9.63 -1.94
C ILE A 239 6.29 -10.24 -2.55
N VAL A 240 6.32 -10.43 -3.88
CA VAL A 240 7.45 -11.05 -4.59
C VAL A 240 8.69 -10.15 -4.70
N GLN A 241 8.68 -8.97 -4.09
CA GLN A 241 9.80 -8.02 -4.07
C GLN A 241 10.81 -8.34 -2.94
N GLY A 242 10.91 -9.58 -2.48
CA GLY A 242 11.82 -10.02 -1.42
C GLY A 242 11.22 -10.01 -0.01
N ALA A 243 9.90 -10.20 0.11
CA ALA A 243 9.21 -10.09 1.39
C ALA A 243 9.71 -11.12 2.41
N LYS A 244 9.88 -10.66 3.65
CA LYS A 244 10.16 -11.47 4.84
C LYS A 244 9.09 -11.32 5.92
N HIS A 245 8.44 -10.16 5.94
CA HIS A 245 7.38 -9.79 6.84
C HIS A 245 6.26 -9.13 6.01
N VAL A 246 5.07 -9.74 6.00
CA VAL A 246 3.91 -9.28 5.25
C VAL A 246 2.76 -9.02 6.21
N VAL A 247 2.23 -7.80 6.15
CA VAL A 247 1.04 -7.39 6.91
C VAL A 247 -0.05 -7.07 5.91
N MET A 248 -1.16 -7.78 5.98
CA MET A 248 -2.34 -7.49 5.16
C MET A 248 -3.43 -6.92 6.05
N VAL A 249 -3.94 -5.76 5.69
CA VAL A 249 -5.04 -5.08 6.35
C VAL A 249 -6.22 -5.08 5.38
N GLY A 250 -7.40 -5.42 5.86
CA GLY A 250 -8.59 -5.45 5.03
C GLY A 250 -9.80 -5.91 5.82
N ASP A 251 -10.93 -6.01 5.14
CA ASP A 251 -12.17 -6.45 5.76
C ASP A 251 -12.99 -7.30 4.80
N HIS A 252 -13.01 -8.61 5.05
CA HIS A 252 -13.68 -9.59 4.22
C HIS A 252 -15.21 -9.50 4.27
N MET A 253 -15.75 -8.65 5.15
CA MET A 253 -17.17 -8.29 5.20
C MET A 253 -17.51 -7.08 4.32
N GLN A 254 -16.51 -6.43 3.70
CA GLN A 254 -16.69 -5.30 2.80
C GLN A 254 -16.52 -5.72 1.32
N LEU A 255 -16.29 -4.75 0.43
CA LEU A 255 -16.15 -4.99 -0.99
C LEU A 255 -14.93 -5.88 -1.29
N GLY A 256 -15.17 -6.93 -2.06
CA GLY A 256 -14.12 -7.76 -2.66
C GLY A 256 -13.58 -7.18 -3.98
N PRO A 257 -12.66 -7.88 -4.65
CA PRO A 257 -12.12 -7.44 -5.93
C PRO A 257 -13.17 -7.46 -7.05
N VAL A 258 -13.10 -6.45 -7.92
CA VAL A 258 -13.99 -6.33 -9.09
C VAL A 258 -13.43 -7.14 -10.26
N VAL A 259 -14.10 -8.25 -10.62
CA VAL A 259 -13.72 -9.10 -11.75
C VAL A 259 -14.80 -9.05 -12.83
N MET A 260 -14.51 -8.34 -13.93
CA MET A 260 -15.47 -8.13 -15.04
C MET A 260 -15.81 -9.43 -15.77
N ASN A 261 -14.85 -10.33 -15.94
CA ASN A 261 -15.08 -11.61 -16.61
C ASN A 261 -15.75 -12.61 -15.66
N LYS A 262 -17.04 -12.89 -15.91
CA LYS A 262 -17.85 -13.81 -15.09
C LYS A 262 -17.27 -15.22 -15.01
N LYS A 263 -16.59 -15.72 -16.05
CA LYS A 263 -15.94 -17.05 -16.01
C LYS A 263 -14.74 -17.04 -15.06
N ALA A 264 -13.90 -16.00 -15.13
CA ALA A 264 -12.76 -15.84 -14.23
C ALA A 264 -13.20 -15.65 -12.76
N ALA A 265 -14.26 -14.87 -12.53
CA ALA A 265 -14.84 -14.70 -11.20
C ALA A 265 -15.34 -16.04 -10.65
N LYS A 266 -16.11 -16.80 -11.42
CA LYS A 266 -16.59 -18.15 -11.02
C LYS A 266 -15.43 -19.14 -10.78
N ALA A 267 -14.31 -18.97 -11.47
CA ALA A 267 -13.11 -19.77 -11.28
C ALA A 267 -12.28 -19.36 -10.03
N GLY A 268 -12.71 -18.35 -9.28
CA GLY A 268 -12.11 -17.95 -8.01
C GLY A 268 -11.28 -16.67 -8.04
N LEU A 269 -11.15 -15.99 -9.19
CA LEU A 269 -10.36 -14.74 -9.25
C LEU A 269 -10.96 -13.60 -8.41
N ASN A 270 -12.25 -13.70 -8.04
CA ASN A 270 -12.91 -12.75 -7.16
C ASN A 270 -12.65 -13.02 -5.67
N GLN A 271 -11.88 -14.04 -5.31
CA GLN A 271 -11.40 -14.27 -3.95
C GLN A 271 -10.08 -13.51 -3.74
N SER A 272 -10.02 -12.68 -2.71
CA SER A 272 -8.76 -12.03 -2.34
C SER A 272 -7.81 -13.02 -1.66
N LEU A 273 -6.51 -12.71 -1.68
CA LEU A 273 -5.52 -13.47 -0.91
C LEU A 273 -5.83 -13.46 0.59
N PHE A 274 -6.35 -12.34 1.10
CA PHE A 274 -6.77 -12.19 2.49
C PHE A 274 -7.88 -13.21 2.85
N ASP A 275 -8.91 -13.31 2.00
CA ASP A 275 -10.03 -14.25 2.22
C ASP A 275 -9.57 -15.70 2.14
N ARG A 276 -8.69 -16.02 1.19
CA ARG A 276 -8.15 -17.37 1.04
C ARG A 276 -7.36 -17.78 2.29
N LEU A 277 -6.52 -16.88 2.82
CA LEU A 277 -5.75 -17.14 4.05
C LEU A 277 -6.66 -17.33 5.27
N ILE A 278 -7.77 -16.58 5.38
CA ILE A 278 -8.79 -16.84 6.42
C ILE A 278 -9.37 -18.25 6.30
N ARG A 279 -9.72 -18.69 5.08
CA ARG A 279 -10.24 -20.05 4.84
C ARG A 279 -9.23 -21.13 5.19
N LEU A 280 -7.94 -20.86 4.99
CA LEU A 280 -6.81 -21.68 5.45
C LEU A 280 -6.54 -21.55 6.96
N GLN A 281 -7.50 -21.04 7.73
CA GLN A 281 -7.45 -20.93 9.19
C GLN A 281 -6.39 -19.97 9.73
N HIS A 282 -5.89 -19.05 8.90
CA HIS A 282 -5.06 -17.95 9.38
C HIS A 282 -5.94 -16.88 10.02
N ARG A 283 -5.93 -16.81 11.35
CA ARG A 283 -6.83 -15.94 12.12
C ARG A 283 -6.38 -14.48 12.07
N PRO A 284 -7.24 -13.53 11.66
CA PRO A 284 -6.90 -12.12 11.66
C PRO A 284 -6.98 -11.51 13.07
N PHE A 285 -6.14 -10.51 13.33
CA PHE A 285 -6.31 -9.60 14.46
C PHE A 285 -7.47 -8.65 14.18
N ARG A 286 -8.60 -8.82 14.89
CA ARG A 286 -9.79 -7.96 14.71
C ARG A 286 -9.70 -6.70 15.57
N LEU A 287 -9.78 -5.53 14.95
CA LEU A 287 -9.95 -4.25 15.63
C LEU A 287 -11.41 -4.09 16.06
N ARG A 288 -11.65 -3.79 17.35
CA ARG A 288 -13.00 -3.89 17.94
C ARG A 288 -13.66 -2.55 18.23
N VAL A 289 -12.95 -1.44 18.09
CA VAL A 289 -13.43 -0.10 18.44
C VAL A 289 -13.54 0.73 17.17
N GLN A 290 -14.72 1.29 16.88
CA GLN A 290 -14.98 2.13 15.71
C GLN A 290 -15.05 3.62 16.10
N TYR A 291 -14.37 4.46 15.32
CA TYR A 291 -14.18 5.89 15.59
C TYR A 291 -14.94 6.81 14.62
N ARG A 292 -15.72 6.27 13.68
CA ARG A 292 -16.28 7.05 12.56
C ARG A 292 -17.77 7.35 12.73
N MET A 293 -18.56 6.36 13.12
CA MET A 293 -20.03 6.43 13.09
C MET A 293 -20.61 6.68 14.48
N HIS A 294 -21.76 7.35 14.53
CA HIS A 294 -22.58 7.44 15.74
C HIS A 294 -23.07 6.04 16.18
N PRO A 295 -23.21 5.74 17.49
CA PRO A 295 -23.64 4.43 18.00
C PRO A 295 -24.85 3.83 17.27
N CYS A 296 -25.91 4.62 17.08
CA CYS A 296 -27.13 4.17 16.38
C CYS A 296 -26.88 3.72 14.92
N LEU A 297 -25.93 4.35 14.23
CA LEU A 297 -25.56 3.96 12.86
C LEU A 297 -24.69 2.70 12.86
N SER A 298 -23.88 2.50 13.92
CA SER A 298 -22.98 1.36 14.04
C SER A 298 -23.66 0.08 14.52
N GLU A 299 -24.83 0.18 15.16
CA GLU A 299 -25.54 -0.95 15.76
C GLU A 299 -25.90 -2.01 14.70
N PHE A 300 -26.58 -1.62 13.62
CA PHE A 300 -26.99 -2.56 12.58
C PHE A 300 -25.79 -3.24 11.89
N PRO A 301 -24.76 -2.52 11.38
CA PRO A 301 -23.59 -3.17 10.79
C PRO A 301 -22.85 -4.07 11.76
N SER A 302 -22.72 -3.67 13.03
CA SER A 302 -22.04 -4.47 14.07
C SER A 302 -22.75 -5.82 14.27
N ASN A 303 -24.07 -5.79 14.43
CA ASN A 303 -24.85 -7.00 14.68
C ASN A 303 -24.90 -7.92 13.45
N MET A 304 -25.08 -7.34 12.24
CA MET A 304 -25.29 -8.13 11.03
C MET A 304 -24.01 -8.73 10.43
N PHE A 305 -22.88 -8.03 10.53
CA PHE A 305 -21.63 -8.43 9.85
C PHE A 305 -20.48 -8.76 10.80
N TYR A 306 -20.57 -8.35 12.07
CA TYR A 306 -19.48 -8.51 13.04
C TYR A 306 -19.93 -9.13 14.36
N GLU A 307 -21.07 -9.85 14.39
CA GLU A 307 -21.56 -10.61 15.55
C GLU A 307 -21.76 -9.74 16.81
N GLY A 308 -22.03 -8.44 16.63
CA GLY A 308 -22.15 -7.48 17.73
C GLY A 308 -20.83 -7.15 18.44
N THR A 309 -19.68 -7.54 17.87
CA THR A 309 -18.36 -7.38 18.52
C THR A 309 -17.72 -6.01 18.30
N THR A 310 -18.24 -5.20 17.37
CA THR A 310 -17.76 -3.84 17.09
C THR A 310 -18.41 -2.84 18.04
N ARG A 311 -17.59 -2.08 18.77
CA ARG A 311 -18.04 -1.12 19.80
C ARG A 311 -17.79 0.32 19.35
N PRO A 312 -18.77 1.23 19.52
CA PRO A 312 -18.54 2.66 19.31
C PRO A 312 -17.59 3.23 20.37
N THR A 313 -16.89 4.30 20.02
CA THR A 313 -16.07 5.05 20.99
C THR A 313 -16.93 5.86 21.96
N CYS A 314 -16.34 6.16 23.12
CA CYS A 314 -16.97 6.94 24.18
C CYS A 314 -17.25 8.41 23.79
N ILE A 315 -16.73 8.89 22.65
CA ILE A 315 -16.93 10.28 22.17
C ILE A 315 -18.43 10.59 22.02
N TRP A 316 -19.24 9.58 21.66
CA TRP A 316 -20.69 9.70 21.54
C TRP A 316 -21.45 9.39 22.83
N ALA A 317 -20.83 8.73 23.82
CA ALA A 317 -21.47 8.45 25.10
C ALA A 317 -21.74 9.75 25.89
N ASN A 318 -20.85 10.75 25.76
CA ASN A 318 -21.06 12.08 26.35
C ASN A 318 -22.21 12.88 25.70
N TYR A 319 -22.59 12.56 24.46
CA TYR A 319 -23.75 13.17 23.80
C TYR A 319 -25.08 12.56 24.26
N TYR A 320 -25.09 11.32 24.76
CA TYR A 320 -26.28 10.68 25.32
C TYR A 320 -26.53 11.07 26.79
N CYS A 321 -25.47 11.28 27.59
CA CYS A 321 -25.63 11.68 28.99
C CYS A 321 -26.10 13.13 29.20
N SER A 322 -26.19 13.95 28.16
CA SER A 322 -26.71 15.32 28.24
C SER A 322 -28.15 15.49 27.75
N VAL A 323 -28.79 14.42 27.25
CA VAL A 323 -30.15 14.45 26.66
C VAL A 323 -31.12 13.48 27.36
N THR A 324 -30.75 12.95 28.53
CA THR A 324 -31.63 12.18 29.43
C THR A 324 -31.57 12.77 30.82
#